data_AF-A0A3D9CXQ0-F1
#
_entry.id   AF-A0A3D9CXQ0-F1
#
_cell.length_a   1.000
_cell.length_b   1.000
_cell.length_c   1.000
_cell.angle_alpha   90.00
_cell.angle_beta   90.00
_cell.angle_gamma   90.00
#
_symmetry.space_group_name_H-M   'P 1'
#
loop_
_entity.id
_entity.type
_entity.pdbx_description
1 polymer ?
#
loop_
_entity_poly.entity_id
_entity_poly.type
_entity_poly.pdbx_seq_one_letter_code
_entity_poly.pdbx_strand_id
1 'polypeptide(L)'
;MNTILKENLREDFYIRLFFNTKNGFYKAGTIRAFLDFSRTLPVKDENRSELKNNAENFLIEELKKLTEKELKSQEEFDIFHRKVSHNLKKIWEELSFGQTQKWINMTLKYWLLFGENRINGIELNAKYFHIPIDSYVQKGMFEEKKPKAWSKISDYETYLQYQNKHRGKKTGNFPIVDEFEFFNFYEPK
;
A
#
# COMPACT_ATOMS: atom_id res chain seq x y z
N MET A 1 -32.22 6.62 15.61
CA MET A 1 -32.85 5.47 14.92
C MET A 1 -32.09 4.21 15.30
N ASN A 2 -32.76 3.18 15.84
CA ASN A 2 -32.11 1.88 16.01
C ASN A 2 -32.01 1.23 14.62
N THR A 3 -30.79 1.20 14.07
CA THR A 3 -30.53 0.58 12.79
C THR A 3 -30.56 -0.95 12.95
N ILE A 4 -31.32 -1.64 12.10
CA ILE A 4 -31.38 -3.12 12.12
C ILE A 4 -29.99 -3.72 11.83
N LEU A 5 -29.27 -3.13 10.87
CA LEU A 5 -27.91 -3.51 10.55
C LEU A 5 -26.94 -2.60 11.31
N LYS A 6 -26.13 -3.17 12.19
CA LYS A 6 -25.11 -2.43 12.96
C LYS A 6 -23.90 -2.11 12.08
N GLU A 7 -23.21 -1.01 12.34
CA GLU A 7 -22.07 -0.57 11.52
C GLU A 7 -20.94 -1.60 11.45
N ASN A 8 -20.58 -2.21 12.59
CA ASN A 8 -19.55 -3.25 12.62
C ASN A 8 -19.90 -4.46 11.73
N LEU A 9 -21.18 -4.83 11.65
CA LEU A 9 -21.64 -5.91 10.78
C LEU A 9 -21.59 -5.52 9.30
N ARG A 10 -21.84 -4.24 8.96
CA ARG A 10 -21.63 -3.73 7.59
C ARG A 10 -20.16 -3.80 7.21
N GLU A 11 -19.30 -3.30 8.09
CA GLU A 11 -17.86 -3.25 7.89
C GLU A 11 -17.28 -4.65 7.68
N ASP A 12 -17.61 -5.61 8.55
CA ASP A 12 -17.19 -7.01 8.41
C ASP A 12 -17.63 -7.61 7.07
N PHE A 13 -18.86 -7.33 6.65
CA PHE A 13 -19.39 -7.81 5.38
C PHE A 13 -18.63 -7.21 4.19
N TYR A 14 -18.42 -5.89 4.17
CA TYR A 14 -17.68 -5.22 3.09
C TYR A 14 -16.21 -5.67 3.03
N ILE A 15 -15.54 -5.82 4.18
CA ILE A 15 -14.18 -6.33 4.24
C ILE A 15 -14.12 -7.74 3.65
N ARG A 16 -15.02 -8.64 4.07
CA ARG A 16 -15.06 -10.02 3.54
C ARG A 16 -15.31 -10.05 2.03
N LEU A 17 -16.24 -9.23 1.54
CA LEU A 17 -16.61 -9.16 0.13
C LEU A 17 -15.43 -8.66 -0.74
N PHE A 18 -14.71 -7.65 -0.26
CA PHE A 18 -13.65 -7.01 -1.04
C PHE A 18 -12.29 -7.74 -0.97
N PHE A 19 -11.94 -8.32 0.19
CA PHE A 19 -10.58 -8.82 0.45
C PHE A 19 -10.42 -10.34 0.46
N ASN A 20 -11.51 -11.12 0.55
CA ASN A 20 -11.45 -12.57 0.77
C ASN A 20 -10.52 -12.96 1.95
N THR A 21 -11.08 -12.92 3.17
CA THR A 21 -10.34 -13.09 4.42
C THR A 21 -10.09 -14.54 4.83
N LYS A 22 -10.33 -15.52 3.96
CA LYS A 22 -10.23 -16.96 4.26
C LYS A 22 -8.88 -17.37 4.87
N ASN A 23 -7.80 -16.73 4.42
CA ASN A 23 -6.43 -17.03 4.86
C ASN A 23 -5.87 -15.98 5.84
N GLY A 24 -6.74 -15.24 6.53
CA GLY A 24 -6.38 -14.19 7.49
C GLY A 24 -6.15 -12.81 6.86
N PHE A 25 -6.24 -11.77 7.70
CA PHE A 25 -6.23 -10.36 7.28
C PHE A 25 -4.91 -9.92 6.64
N TYR A 26 -3.76 -10.34 7.21
CA TYR A 26 -2.44 -10.05 6.63
C TYR A 26 -2.35 -10.45 5.15
N LYS A 27 -2.76 -11.69 4.86
CA LYS A 27 -2.72 -12.25 3.51
C LYS A 27 -3.78 -11.61 2.60
N ALA A 28 -4.97 -11.36 3.14
CA ALA A 28 -6.08 -10.74 2.41
C ALA A 28 -5.71 -9.34 1.86
N GLY A 29 -5.13 -8.47 2.70
CA GLY A 29 -4.66 -7.15 2.28
C GLY A 29 -3.53 -7.23 1.25
N THR A 30 -2.56 -8.12 1.47
CA THR A 30 -1.39 -8.27 0.59
C THR A 30 -1.77 -8.80 -0.79
N ILE A 31 -2.67 -9.80 -0.86
CA ILE A 31 -3.19 -10.32 -2.14
C ILE A 31 -3.99 -9.24 -2.86
N ARG A 32 -4.84 -8.50 -2.15
CA ARG A 32 -5.64 -7.45 -2.77
C ARG A 32 -4.74 -6.36 -3.38
N ALA A 33 -3.72 -5.93 -2.65
CA ALA A 33 -2.72 -4.98 -3.15
C ALA A 33 -1.99 -5.50 -4.39
N PHE A 34 -1.66 -6.80 -4.46
CA PHE A 34 -1.08 -7.40 -5.66
C PHE A 34 -2.00 -7.29 -6.88
N LEU A 35 -3.31 -7.51 -6.71
CA LEU A 35 -4.28 -7.44 -7.81
C LEU A 35 -4.40 -6.03 -8.42
N ASP A 36 -4.08 -4.98 -7.67
CA ASP A 36 -4.11 -3.61 -8.17
C ASP A 36 -3.07 -3.37 -9.27
N PHE A 37 -1.90 -4.01 -9.18
CA PHE A 37 -0.81 -3.82 -10.14
C PHE A 37 -0.51 -5.03 -11.02
N SER A 38 -1.02 -6.22 -10.71
CA SER A 38 -0.65 -7.48 -11.39
C SER A 38 -0.85 -7.45 -12.91
N ARG A 39 -1.83 -6.69 -13.38
CA ARG A 39 -2.14 -6.43 -14.80
C ARG A 39 -1.10 -5.56 -15.52
N THR A 40 -0.22 -4.90 -14.78
CA THR A 40 0.90 -4.11 -15.30
C THR A 40 2.21 -4.91 -15.37
N LEU A 41 2.24 -6.11 -14.78
CA LEU A 41 3.38 -7.02 -14.87
C LEU A 41 3.38 -7.75 -16.22
N PRO A 42 4.53 -7.83 -16.92
CA PRO A 42 4.62 -8.61 -18.15
C PRO A 42 4.32 -10.09 -17.88
N VAL A 43 3.82 -10.80 -18.89
CA VAL A 43 3.62 -12.26 -18.82
C VAL A 43 4.83 -12.91 -19.47
N LYS A 44 5.84 -13.24 -18.66
CA LYS A 44 7.11 -13.79 -19.15
C LYS A 44 7.58 -15.02 -18.37
N ASP A 45 7.27 -15.08 -17.07
CA ASP A 45 7.83 -16.13 -16.20
C ASP A 45 6.96 -17.41 -16.19
N GLU A 46 7.55 -18.54 -16.59
CA GLU A 46 6.98 -19.88 -16.33
C GLU A 46 6.81 -20.14 -14.83
N ASN A 47 7.65 -19.51 -13.99
CA ASN A 47 7.66 -19.63 -12.53
C ASN A 47 6.89 -18.51 -11.82
N ARG A 48 6.02 -17.77 -12.52
CA ARG A 48 5.30 -16.60 -11.96
C ARG A 48 4.58 -16.89 -10.64
N SER A 49 3.97 -18.07 -10.51
CA SER A 49 3.26 -18.47 -9.30
C SER A 49 4.20 -18.58 -8.09
N GLU A 50 5.37 -19.18 -8.30
CA GLU A 50 6.39 -19.34 -7.26
C GLU A 50 7.00 -17.99 -6.87
N LEU A 51 7.39 -17.17 -7.84
CA LEU A 51 7.91 -15.81 -7.62
C LEU A 51 6.92 -14.95 -6.83
N LYS A 52 5.64 -15.01 -7.22
CA LYS A 52 4.57 -14.32 -6.50
C LYS A 52 4.48 -14.80 -5.05
N ASN A 53 4.42 -16.11 -4.82
CA ASN A 53 4.29 -16.66 -3.47
C ASN A 53 5.50 -16.30 -2.58
N ASN A 54 6.72 -16.37 -3.13
CA ASN A 54 7.94 -16.01 -2.41
C ASN A 54 7.97 -14.52 -2.06
N ALA A 55 7.62 -13.65 -3.02
CA ALA A 55 7.56 -12.21 -2.79
C ALA A 55 6.43 -11.82 -1.81
N GLU A 56 5.27 -12.47 -1.88
CA GLU A 56 4.13 -12.24 -0.98
C GLU A 56 4.48 -12.63 0.46
N ASN A 57 5.07 -13.81 0.66
CA ASN A 57 5.51 -14.27 1.98
C ASN A 57 6.58 -13.34 2.56
N PHE A 58 7.59 -12.99 1.78
CA PHE A 58 8.62 -12.03 2.17
C PHE A 58 8.03 -10.68 2.58
N LEU A 59 7.09 -10.15 1.78
CA LEU A 59 6.46 -8.86 2.08
C LEU A 59 5.67 -8.91 3.39
N ILE A 60 4.87 -9.95 3.60
CA ILE A 60 4.11 -10.12 4.85
C ILE A 60 5.04 -10.17 6.05
N GLU A 61 6.12 -10.94 5.98
CA GLU A 61 7.10 -11.06 7.06
C GLU A 61 7.80 -9.74 7.38
N GLU A 62 8.21 -8.97 6.37
CA GLU A 62 8.83 -7.67 6.60
C GLU A 62 7.84 -6.64 7.18
N LEU A 63 6.62 -6.57 6.64
CA LEU A 63 5.63 -5.58 7.09
C LEU A 63 5.10 -5.88 8.50
N LYS A 64 5.03 -7.14 8.92
CA LYS A 64 4.68 -7.49 10.32
C LYS A 64 5.64 -6.89 11.34
N LYS A 65 6.90 -6.67 10.98
CA LYS A 65 7.86 -6.01 11.89
C LYS A 65 7.43 -4.58 12.23
N LEU A 66 6.67 -3.93 11.35
CA LEU A 66 6.09 -2.61 11.60
C LEU A 66 4.90 -2.66 12.57
N THR A 67 4.28 -3.82 12.77
CA THR A 67 3.21 -3.99 13.77
C THR A 67 3.75 -4.39 15.14
N GLU A 68 5.02 -4.78 15.21
CA GLU A 68 5.66 -5.29 16.43
C GLU A 68 6.64 -4.29 17.06
N LYS A 69 7.19 -3.37 16.25
CA LYS A 69 8.24 -2.44 16.68
C LYS A 69 7.97 -1.01 16.24
N GLU A 70 7.96 -0.08 17.19
CA GLU A 70 7.83 1.34 16.90
C GLU A 70 9.09 1.88 16.21
N LEU A 71 8.89 2.69 15.18
CA LEU A 71 9.93 3.45 14.50
C LEU A 71 10.10 4.83 15.14
N LYS A 72 11.34 5.32 15.16
CA LYS A 72 11.67 6.60 15.80
C LYS A 72 11.44 7.80 14.90
N SER A 73 11.36 7.60 13.59
CA SER A 73 11.26 8.70 12.64
C SER A 73 10.73 8.26 11.26
N GLN A 74 10.33 9.24 10.45
CA GLN A 74 10.04 9.03 9.03
C GLN A 74 11.25 8.47 8.28
N GLU A 75 12.47 8.88 8.64
CA GLU A 75 13.68 8.40 7.97
C GLU A 75 13.91 6.90 8.19
N GLU A 76 13.60 6.38 9.38
CA GLU A 76 13.62 4.93 9.63
C GLU A 76 12.62 4.18 8.74
N PHE A 77 11.41 4.74 8.53
CA PHE A 77 10.43 4.17 7.62
C PHE A 77 10.90 4.24 6.16
N ASP A 78 11.47 5.36 5.73
CA ASP A 78 11.99 5.54 4.36
C ASP A 78 13.12 4.54 4.05
N ILE A 79 14.01 4.29 5.02
CA ILE A 79 15.08 3.27 4.95
C ILE A 79 14.48 1.86 4.87
N PHE A 80 13.52 1.55 5.75
CA PHE A 80 12.82 0.26 5.74
C PHE A 80 12.13 0.01 4.40
N HIS A 81 11.30 0.95 3.94
CA HIS A 81 10.56 0.86 2.69
C HIS A 81 11.51 0.68 1.49
N ARG A 82 12.63 1.40 1.47
CA ARG A 82 13.67 1.26 0.44
C ARG A 82 14.25 -0.14 0.42
N LYS A 83 14.64 -0.67 1.59
CA LYS A 83 15.20 -2.01 1.72
C LYS A 83 14.20 -3.08 1.24
N VAL A 84 12.95 -3.00 1.66
CA VAL A 84 11.89 -3.95 1.26
C VAL A 84 11.65 -3.88 -0.25
N SER A 85 11.57 -2.67 -0.82
CA SER A 85 11.40 -2.50 -2.27
C SER A 85 12.53 -3.13 -3.09
N HIS A 86 13.79 -2.95 -2.66
CA HIS A 86 14.93 -3.55 -3.35
C HIS A 86 14.94 -5.08 -3.21
N ASN A 87 14.59 -5.61 -2.04
CA ASN A 87 14.54 -7.06 -1.83
C ASN A 87 13.40 -7.71 -2.61
N LEU A 88 12.23 -7.06 -2.73
CA LEU A 88 11.15 -7.52 -3.62
C LEU A 88 11.64 -7.65 -5.06
N LYS A 89 12.38 -6.66 -5.56
CA LYS A 89 12.98 -6.73 -6.90
C LYS A 89 14.05 -7.82 -7.03
N LYS A 90 14.78 -8.15 -5.98
CA LYS A 90 15.72 -9.29 -6.00
C LYS A 90 14.98 -10.63 -6.08
N ILE A 91 13.82 -10.73 -5.44
CA ILE A 91 12.98 -11.94 -5.49
C ILE A 91 12.29 -12.04 -6.85
N TRP A 92 11.78 -10.93 -7.39
CA TRP A 92 11.07 -10.89 -8.66
C TRP A 92 11.54 -9.67 -9.48
N GLU A 93 12.53 -9.90 -10.33
CA GLU A 93 13.26 -8.85 -11.06
C GLU A 93 12.39 -8.00 -11.98
N GLU A 94 11.29 -8.57 -12.49
CA GLU A 94 10.33 -7.91 -13.36
C GLU A 94 9.56 -6.76 -12.69
N LEU A 95 9.51 -6.74 -11.35
CA LEU A 95 8.87 -5.66 -10.62
C LEU A 95 9.61 -4.34 -10.85
N SER A 96 8.91 -3.28 -11.22
CA SER A 96 9.44 -1.91 -11.13
C SER A 96 9.36 -1.36 -9.71
N PHE A 97 10.08 -0.29 -9.38
CA PHE A 97 9.89 0.37 -8.08
C PHE A 97 8.50 0.98 -7.92
N GLY A 98 7.88 1.36 -9.04
CA GLY A 98 6.47 1.73 -9.08
C GLY A 98 5.52 0.63 -8.66
N GLN A 99 5.81 -0.63 -9.02
CA GLN A 99 5.03 -1.79 -8.61
C GLN A 99 5.34 -2.18 -7.16
N THR A 100 6.60 -2.17 -6.74
CA THR A 100 6.95 -2.50 -5.34
C THR A 100 6.36 -1.49 -4.35
N GLN A 101 6.43 -0.18 -4.65
CA GLN A 101 5.79 0.81 -3.77
C GLN A 101 4.28 0.65 -3.72
N LYS A 102 3.64 0.30 -4.84
CA LYS A 102 2.18 0.09 -4.86
C LYS A 102 1.82 -1.11 -4.00
N TRP A 103 2.61 -2.19 -4.08
CA TRP A 103 2.38 -3.37 -3.26
C TRP A 103 2.54 -3.08 -1.78
N ILE A 104 3.64 -2.42 -1.37
CA ILE A 104 3.91 -2.09 0.04
C ILE A 104 2.84 -1.14 0.58
N ASN A 105 2.62 -0.01 -0.09
CA ASN A 105 1.77 1.06 0.41
C ASN A 105 0.29 0.66 0.42
N MET A 106 -0.19 -0.05 -0.61
CA MET A 106 -1.57 -0.56 -0.60
C MET A 106 -1.76 -1.65 0.46
N THR A 107 -0.76 -2.52 0.68
CA THR A 107 -0.84 -3.54 1.74
C THR A 107 -0.99 -2.87 3.11
N LEU A 108 -0.15 -1.90 3.43
CA LEU A 108 -0.22 -1.15 4.69
C LEU A 108 -1.54 -0.37 4.82
N LYS A 109 -2.00 0.27 3.75
CA LYS A 109 -3.31 0.94 3.71
C LYS A 109 -4.45 -0.03 4.05
N TYR A 110 -4.44 -1.21 3.44
CA TYR A 110 -5.49 -2.20 3.67
C TYR A 110 -5.41 -2.82 5.06
N TRP A 111 -4.20 -3.03 5.58
CA TRP A 111 -4.03 -3.45 6.97
C TRP A 111 -4.57 -2.41 7.94
N LEU A 112 -4.32 -1.12 7.67
CA LEU A 112 -4.85 -0.02 8.46
C LEU A 112 -6.38 0.05 8.36
N LEU A 113 -6.95 -0.17 7.18
CA LEU A 113 -8.41 -0.28 6.97
C LEU A 113 -9.04 -1.44 7.77
N PHE A 114 -8.32 -2.55 7.95
CA PHE A 114 -8.80 -3.65 8.81
C PHE A 114 -8.80 -3.27 10.30
N GLY A 115 -8.00 -2.29 10.69
CA GLY A 115 -7.93 -1.74 12.03
C GLY A 115 -7.25 -2.65 13.05
N GLU A 116 -6.97 -2.04 14.21
CA GLU A 116 -6.23 -2.62 15.33
C GLU A 116 -6.83 -3.95 15.84
N ASN A 117 -8.16 -4.08 15.79
CA ASN A 117 -8.87 -5.30 16.21
C ASN A 117 -8.57 -6.53 15.35
N ARG A 118 -8.09 -6.33 14.11
CA ARG A 118 -7.83 -7.40 13.14
C ARG A 118 -6.35 -7.55 12.82
N ILE A 119 -5.60 -6.45 12.88
CA ILE A 119 -4.14 -6.42 12.78
C ILE A 119 -3.60 -5.60 13.95
N ASN A 120 -3.31 -6.29 15.05
CA ASN A 120 -2.74 -5.69 16.25
C ASN A 120 -1.40 -5.01 15.94
N GLY A 121 -1.26 -3.76 16.38
CA GLY A 121 -0.09 -2.90 16.19
C GLY A 121 -0.04 -2.15 14.87
N ILE A 122 -1.08 -2.21 14.01
CA ILE A 122 -1.03 -1.54 12.71
C ILE A 122 -0.97 -0.01 12.84
N GLU A 123 -1.59 0.54 13.87
CA GLU A 123 -1.61 1.98 14.13
C GLU A 123 -0.25 2.52 14.62
N LEU A 124 0.59 1.65 15.19
CA LEU A 124 1.85 2.01 15.86
C LEU A 124 2.74 2.93 15.01
N ASN A 125 2.82 2.64 13.71
CA ASN A 125 3.67 3.33 12.75
C ASN A 125 2.89 3.99 11.61
N ALA A 126 1.56 4.02 11.66
CA ALA A 126 0.71 4.50 10.57
C ALA A 126 1.00 5.96 10.17
N LYS A 127 1.44 6.78 11.14
CA LYS A 127 1.89 8.18 10.92
C LYS A 127 3.02 8.33 9.90
N TYR A 128 3.81 7.29 9.67
CA TYR A 128 4.94 7.29 8.73
C TYR A 128 4.63 6.64 7.38
N PHE A 129 3.48 5.99 7.23
CA PHE A 129 3.15 5.23 6.03
C PHE A 129 3.07 6.15 4.81
N HIS A 130 3.67 5.69 3.72
CA HIS A 130 3.68 6.38 2.45
C HIS A 130 2.34 6.31 1.73
N ILE A 131 2.03 7.34 0.95
CA ILE A 131 0.86 7.32 0.07
C ILE A 131 1.11 6.37 -1.11
N PRO A 132 0.16 5.49 -1.47
CA PRO A 132 0.29 4.66 -2.67
C PRO A 132 0.21 5.49 -3.96
N ILE A 133 1.32 5.66 -4.66
CA ILE A 133 1.34 6.45 -5.90
C ILE A 133 0.72 5.67 -7.04
N ASP A 134 -0.33 6.23 -7.64
CA ASP A 134 -0.92 5.77 -8.90
C ASP A 134 -1.33 6.97 -9.78
N SER A 135 -1.97 6.69 -10.91
CA SER A 135 -2.41 7.73 -11.85
C SER A 135 -3.45 8.68 -11.26
N TYR A 136 -4.30 8.25 -10.32
CA TYR A 136 -5.28 9.11 -9.70
C TYR A 136 -4.62 10.04 -8.67
N VAL A 137 -3.74 9.49 -7.84
CA VAL A 137 -2.92 10.28 -6.92
C VAL A 137 -2.04 11.29 -7.68
N GLN A 138 -1.41 10.89 -8.78
CA GLN A 138 -0.63 11.80 -9.64
C GLN A 138 -1.49 12.94 -10.22
N LYS A 139 -2.70 12.65 -10.73
CA LYS A 139 -3.59 13.67 -11.29
C LYS A 139 -4.19 14.58 -10.21
N GLY A 140 -4.76 13.97 -9.18
CA GLY A 140 -5.57 14.66 -8.19
C GLY A 140 -4.73 15.30 -7.09
N MET A 141 -3.84 14.53 -6.46
CA MET A 141 -2.99 15.08 -5.40
C MET A 141 -1.83 15.89 -5.99
N PHE A 142 -1.22 15.51 -7.10
CA PHE A 142 -0.03 16.20 -7.63
C PHE A 142 -0.28 17.10 -8.83
N GLU A 143 -1.54 17.22 -9.28
CA GLU A 143 -1.98 18.07 -10.39
C GLU A 143 -1.22 17.79 -11.71
N GLU A 144 -0.75 16.55 -11.89
CA GLU A 144 -0.04 16.17 -13.10
C GLU A 144 -1.01 16.06 -14.28
N LYS A 145 -0.89 17.01 -15.24
CA LYS A 145 -1.70 17.00 -16.47
C LYS A 145 -1.53 15.71 -17.28
N LYS A 146 -0.32 15.14 -17.28
CA LYS A 146 0.03 13.89 -17.98
C LYS A 146 0.81 12.99 -17.04
N PRO A 147 0.13 12.20 -16.20
CA PRO A 147 0.79 11.32 -15.25
C PRO A 147 1.70 10.34 -15.97
N LYS A 148 2.94 10.21 -15.49
CA LYS A 148 3.81 9.13 -15.95
C LYS A 148 3.24 7.81 -15.47
N ALA A 149 3.28 6.77 -16.31
CA ALA A 149 2.85 5.44 -15.90
C ALA A 149 3.63 5.01 -14.65
N TRP A 150 2.96 5.02 -13.49
CA TRP A 150 3.59 4.73 -12.20
C TRP A 150 4.26 3.36 -12.21
N SER A 151 3.67 2.37 -12.89
CA SER A 151 4.25 1.02 -13.06
C SER A 151 5.56 0.99 -13.85
N LYS A 152 5.95 2.11 -14.48
CA LYS A 152 7.22 2.27 -15.20
C LYS A 152 8.26 3.08 -14.41
N ILE A 153 7.98 3.45 -13.16
CA ILE A 153 8.99 4.09 -12.29
C ILE A 153 10.07 3.05 -11.99
N SER A 154 11.23 3.22 -12.62
CA SER A 154 12.35 2.28 -12.58
C SER A 154 13.40 2.61 -11.54
N ASP A 155 13.34 3.79 -10.93
CA ASP A 155 14.25 4.26 -9.90
C ASP A 155 13.49 4.63 -8.61
N TYR A 156 14.07 4.28 -7.47
CA TYR A 156 13.43 4.51 -6.17
C TYR A 156 13.33 6.01 -5.82
N GLU A 157 14.30 6.82 -6.25
CA GLU A 157 14.32 8.24 -5.93
C GLU A 157 13.17 9.01 -6.56
N THR A 158 12.82 8.71 -7.82
CA THR A 158 11.64 9.30 -8.48
C THR A 158 10.37 8.99 -7.72
N TYR A 159 10.24 7.77 -7.17
CA TYR A 159 9.14 7.45 -6.26
C TYR A 159 9.19 8.28 -4.98
N LEU A 160 10.35 8.34 -4.31
CA LEU A 160 10.52 9.03 -3.04
C LEU A 160 10.26 10.55 -3.16
N GLN A 161 10.56 11.14 -4.32
CA GLN A 161 10.24 12.54 -4.62
C GLN A 161 8.75 12.84 -4.50
N TYR A 162 7.85 11.90 -4.85
CA TYR A 162 6.41 12.08 -4.62
C TYR A 162 6.09 12.17 -3.12
N GLN A 163 6.68 11.29 -2.30
CA GLN A 163 6.47 11.30 -0.85
C GLN A 163 6.97 12.61 -0.23
N ASN A 164 8.17 13.06 -0.64
CA ASN A 164 8.73 14.33 -0.20
C ASN A 164 7.88 15.53 -0.63
N LYS A 165 7.41 15.55 -1.90
CA LYS A 165 6.52 16.60 -2.41
C LYS A 165 5.21 16.63 -1.64
N HIS A 166 4.65 15.48 -1.28
CA HIS A 166 3.44 15.39 -0.47
C HIS A 166 3.66 15.97 0.92
N ARG A 167 4.69 15.49 1.64
CA ARG A 167 5.03 15.96 2.99
C ARG A 167 5.34 17.46 3.02
N GLY A 168 5.93 18.01 1.95
CA GLY A 168 6.20 19.44 1.79
C GLY A 168 4.94 20.32 1.76
N LYS A 169 3.76 19.78 1.46
CA LYS A 169 2.49 20.53 1.47
C LYS A 169 2.01 20.92 2.86
N LYS A 170 2.46 20.22 3.91
CA LYS A 170 2.09 20.49 5.31
C LYS A 170 0.56 20.58 5.50
N THR A 171 -0.16 19.56 5.06
CA THR A 171 -1.62 19.42 5.16
C THR A 171 -2.12 19.47 6.61
N GLY A 172 -1.27 19.13 7.59
CA GLY A 172 -1.63 19.00 9.00
C GLY A 172 -2.02 17.57 9.40
N ASN A 173 -2.14 16.66 8.42
CA ASN A 173 -2.46 15.26 8.59
C ASN A 173 -1.24 14.36 8.36
N PHE A 174 -1.37 13.07 8.68
CA PHE A 174 -0.42 12.05 8.26
C PHE A 174 -0.65 11.65 6.80
N PRO A 175 0.40 11.26 6.04
CA PRO A 175 0.25 11.02 4.60
C PRO A 175 -0.83 9.98 4.27
N ILE A 176 -0.92 8.89 5.03
CA ILE A 176 -1.92 7.86 4.78
C ILE A 176 -3.35 8.35 5.01
N VAL A 177 -3.57 9.28 5.95
CA VAL A 177 -4.89 9.89 6.21
C VAL A 177 -5.29 10.78 5.06
N ASP A 178 -4.37 11.62 4.56
CA ASP A 178 -4.62 12.47 3.38
C ASP A 178 -5.04 11.64 2.16
N GLU A 179 -4.51 10.43 2.02
CA GLU A 179 -4.88 9.55 0.91
C GLU A 179 -6.28 8.91 1.09
N PHE A 180 -6.67 8.54 2.31
CA PHE A 180 -8.05 8.11 2.58
C PHE A 180 -9.05 9.24 2.32
N GLU A 181 -8.76 10.46 2.80
CA GLU A 181 -9.57 11.63 2.56
C GLU A 181 -9.66 11.94 1.05
N PHE A 182 -8.52 11.90 0.34
CA PHE A 182 -8.48 12.09 -1.10
C PHE A 182 -9.45 11.16 -1.83
N PHE A 183 -9.42 9.86 -1.54
CA PHE A 183 -10.29 8.90 -2.23
C PHE A 183 -11.77 8.95 -1.80
N ASN A 184 -12.10 9.59 -0.68
CA ASN A 184 -13.49 9.84 -0.29
C ASN A 184 -14.15 10.97 -1.10
N PHE A 185 -13.36 11.90 -1.64
CA PHE A 185 -13.87 13.08 -2.36
C PHE A 185 -13.45 13.14 -3.84
N TYR A 186 -12.40 12.43 -4.23
CA TYR A 186 -11.88 12.49 -5.59
C TYR A 186 -12.73 11.66 -6.55
N GLU A 187 -13.43 12.36 -7.44
CA GLU A 187 -14.15 11.76 -8.56
C GLU A 187 -13.31 11.87 -9.84
N PRO A 188 -12.80 10.75 -10.39
CA PRO A 188 -12.07 10.79 -11.64
C PRO A 188 -13.01 11.23 -12.79
N LYS A 189 -12.66 12.34 -13.45
CA LYS A 189 -13.29 12.78 -14.71
C LYS A 189 -12.88 11.93 -15.89
#